data_AF-A0A1H4QFS2-F1
#
_entry.id   AF-A0A1H4QFS2-F1
#
_cell.length_a   1.000
_cell.length_b   1.000
_cell.length_c   1.000
_cell.angle_alpha   90.00
_cell.angle_beta   90.00
_cell.angle_gamma   90.00
#
_symmetry.space_group_name_H-M   'P 1'
#
loop_
_entity.id
_entity.type
_entity.pdbx_description
1 polymer ?
#
loop_
_entity_poly.entity_id
_entity_poly.type
_entity_poly.pdbx_seq_one_letter_code
_entity_poly.pdbx_strand_id
1 'polypeptide(L)'
;MTVDIRLPKQVIDRLERRWRSRFDRERQLNSELFDRRLEQLRAHRNNIQRYRRLLQTQLSDLEREFIERRLSEEVAAMQDVAADIPPLPAASFDRPACEEIRP
;
A
#
# COMPACT_ATOMS: atom_id res chain seq x y z
N MET A 1 -26.66 -30.92 15.99
CA MET A 1 -27.94 -30.72 15.29
C MET A 1 -27.86 -29.41 14.52
N THR A 2 -27.43 -29.46 13.27
CA THR A 2 -27.38 -28.30 12.36
C THR A 2 -28.81 -28.03 11.88
N VAL A 3 -29.43 -26.95 12.35
CA VAL A 3 -30.75 -26.55 11.86
C VAL A 3 -30.53 -25.92 10.50
N ASP A 4 -30.90 -26.65 9.46
CA ASP A 4 -30.85 -26.17 8.08
C ASP A 4 -32.03 -25.23 7.87
N ILE A 5 -31.83 -23.94 8.17
CA ILE A 5 -32.89 -22.92 8.11
C ILE A 5 -33.15 -22.61 6.63
N ARG A 6 -34.15 -23.29 6.05
CA ARG A 6 -34.57 -23.06 4.66
C ARG A 6 -35.42 -21.78 4.58
N LEU A 7 -34.77 -20.66 4.27
CA LEU A 7 -35.44 -19.35 4.14
C LEU A 7 -36.11 -19.18 2.76
N PRO A 8 -37.28 -18.51 2.68
CA PRO A 8 -37.89 -18.14 1.39
C PRO A 8 -36.97 -17.25 0.55
N LYS A 9 -36.95 -17.46 -0.78
CA LYS A 9 -36.06 -16.73 -1.72
C LYS A 9 -36.15 -15.20 -1.56
N GLN A 10 -37.35 -14.66 -1.40
CA GLN A 10 -37.56 -13.22 -1.20
C GLN A 10 -36.85 -12.64 0.04
N VAL A 11 -36.64 -13.44 1.08
CA VAL A 11 -35.93 -13.06 2.30
C VAL A 11 -34.42 -13.15 2.06
N ILE A 12 -33.96 -14.20 1.38
CA ILE A 12 -32.56 -14.35 0.97
C ILE A 12 -32.17 -13.20 0.05
N ASP A 13 -32.95 -12.88 -0.98
CA ASP A 13 -32.67 -11.81 -1.94
C ASP A 13 -32.58 -10.43 -1.27
N ARG A 14 -33.41 -10.20 -0.24
CA ARG A 14 -33.37 -8.95 0.54
C ARG A 14 -32.11 -8.87 1.40
N LEU A 15 -31.73 -9.99 2.03
CA LEU A 15 -30.50 -10.10 2.80
C LEU A 15 -29.28 -9.95 1.89
N GLU A 16 -29.24 -10.64 0.76
CA GLU A 16 -28.17 -10.56 -0.22
C GLU A 16 -27.99 -9.15 -0.76
N ARG A 17 -29.07 -8.45 -1.13
CA ARG A 17 -28.98 -7.05 -1.57
C ARG A 17 -28.36 -6.17 -0.50
N ARG A 18 -28.82 -6.30 0.75
CA ARG A 18 -28.27 -5.53 1.88
C ARG A 18 -26.83 -5.92 2.22
N TRP A 19 -26.48 -7.19 2.07
CA TRP A 19 -25.12 -7.69 2.24
C TRP A 19 -24.22 -7.12 1.14
N ARG A 20 -24.53 -7.33 -0.14
CA ARG A 20 -23.78 -6.78 -1.28
C ARG A 20 -23.55 -5.27 -1.13
N SER A 21 -24.60 -4.47 -0.86
CA SER A 21 -24.42 -3.02 -0.68
C SER A 21 -23.49 -2.64 0.47
N ARG A 22 -23.47 -3.39 1.59
CA ARG A 22 -22.53 -3.12 2.69
C ARG A 22 -21.11 -3.53 2.33
N PHE A 23 -20.93 -4.73 1.77
CA PHE A 23 -19.62 -5.24 1.37
C PHE A 23 -19.01 -4.43 0.22
N ASP A 24 -19.80 -4.00 -0.75
CA ASP A 24 -19.34 -3.16 -1.86
C ASP A 24 -18.85 -1.80 -1.35
N ARG A 25 -19.58 -1.20 -0.39
CA ARG A 25 -19.17 0.05 0.26
C ARG A 25 -17.88 -0.13 1.05
N GLU A 26 -17.76 -1.21 1.81
CA GLU A 26 -16.54 -1.51 2.58
C GLU A 26 -15.34 -1.78 1.67
N ARG A 27 -15.52 -2.52 0.58
CA ARG A 27 -14.48 -2.71 -0.44
C ARG A 27 -14.08 -1.40 -1.11
N GLN A 28 -15.04 -0.53 -1.43
CA GLN A 28 -14.75 0.76 -2.02
C GLN A 28 -13.97 1.65 -1.06
N LEU A 29 -14.39 1.73 0.21
CA LEU A 29 -13.65 2.46 1.25
C LEU A 29 -12.24 1.90 1.43
N ASN A 30 -12.09 0.58 1.48
CA ASN A 30 -10.78 -0.06 1.56
C ASN A 30 -9.94 0.27 0.33
N SER A 31 -10.50 0.20 -0.88
CA SER A 31 -9.81 0.57 -2.12
C SER A 31 -9.31 2.01 -2.07
N GLU A 32 -10.18 2.97 -1.70
CA GLU A 32 -9.80 4.38 -1.60
C GLU A 32 -8.71 4.61 -0.54
N LEU A 33 -8.77 3.89 0.59
CA LEU A 33 -7.72 3.95 1.62
C LEU A 33 -6.39 3.38 1.11
N PHE A 34 -6.43 2.27 0.37
CA PHE A 34 -5.25 1.67 -0.25
C PHE A 34 -4.65 2.58 -1.33
N ASP A 35 -5.50 3.18 -2.18
CA ASP A 35 -5.09 4.12 -3.22
C ASP A 35 -4.41 5.35 -2.62
N ARG A 36 -5.00 5.94 -1.56
CA ARG A 36 -4.39 7.06 -0.82
C ARG A 36 -3.04 6.70 -0.22
N ARG A 37 -2.92 5.53 0.40
CA ARG A 37 -1.65 5.05 0.97
C ARG A 37 -0.59 4.86 -0.12
N LEU A 38 -0.98 4.33 -1.28
CA LEU A 38 -0.09 4.19 -2.43
C LEU A 38 0.36 5.55 -2.98
N GLU A 39 -0.55 6.53 -3.06
CA GLU A 39 -0.22 7.91 -3.44
C GLU A 39 0.78 8.54 -2.46
N GLN A 40 0.59 8.34 -1.14
CA GLN A 40 1.53 8.80 -0.12
C GLN A 40 2.91 8.16 -0.29
N LEU A 41 2.99 6.83 -0.49
CA LEU A 41 4.26 6.15 -0.75
C LEU A 41 4.96 6.68 -2.00
N ARG A 42 4.20 6.94 -3.07
CA ARG A 42 4.74 7.54 -4.31
C ARG A 42 5.27 8.95 -4.04
N ALA A 43 4.56 9.76 -3.27
CA ALA A 43 4.99 11.10 -2.90
C ALA A 43 6.28 11.07 -2.08
N HIS A 44 6.36 10.26 -1.01
CA HIS A 44 7.57 10.12 -0.20
C HIS A 44 8.76 9.63 -1.03
N ARG A 45 8.57 8.62 -1.89
CA ARG A 45 9.62 8.14 -2.80
C ARG A 45 10.13 9.24 -3.72
N ASN A 46 9.22 10.05 -4.28
CA ASN A 46 9.59 11.17 -5.16
C ASN A 46 10.36 12.25 -4.40
N ASN A 47 9.92 12.59 -3.19
CA ASN A 47 10.61 13.56 -2.32
C ASN A 47 12.02 13.08 -1.97
N ILE A 48 12.17 11.82 -1.57
CA ILE A 48 13.48 11.19 -1.29
C ILE A 48 14.40 11.29 -2.50
N GLN A 49 13.91 10.94 -3.69
CA GLN A 49 14.69 11.04 -4.92
C GLN A 49 15.10 12.49 -5.23
N ARG A 50 14.19 13.44 -5.03
CA ARG A 50 14.46 14.86 -5.24
C ARG A 50 15.52 15.38 -4.26
N TYR A 51 15.40 15.07 -2.98
CA TYR A 51 16.37 15.49 -1.97
C TYR A 51 17.74 14.86 -2.21
N ARG A 52 17.81 13.59 -2.60
CA ARG A 52 19.08 12.96 -3.03
C ARG A 52 19.74 13.67 -4.21
N ARG A 53 18.96 14.14 -5.19
CA ARG A 53 19.49 14.93 -6.32
C ARG A 53 19.96 16.31 -5.87
N LEU A 54 19.23 16.98 -4.99
CA LEU A 54 19.62 18.29 -4.44
C LEU A 54 20.94 18.20 -3.68
N LEU A 55 21.18 17.12 -2.91
CA LEU A 55 22.45 16.93 -2.20
C LEU A 55 23.67 16.81 -3.13
N GLN A 56 23.47 16.56 -4.42
CA GLN A 56 24.52 16.50 -5.44
C GLN A 56 24.83 17.87 -6.06
N THR A 57 24.03 18.91 -5.77
CA THR A 57 24.27 20.28 -6.26
C THR A 57 25.10 21.09 -5.26
N GLN A 58 25.51 22.29 -5.66
CA GLN A 58 26.13 23.25 -4.74
C GLN A 58 25.05 23.77 -3.79
N LEU A 59 25.29 23.61 -2.48
CA LEU A 59 24.40 23.99 -1.39
C LEU A 59 25.25 24.62 -0.30
N SER A 60 24.70 25.61 0.40
CA SER A 60 25.27 26.05 1.67
C SER A 60 25.15 24.98 2.76
N ASP A 61 25.93 25.10 3.82
CA ASP A 61 25.91 24.15 4.94
C ASP A 61 24.51 24.07 5.58
N LEU A 62 23.84 25.21 5.72
CA LEU A 62 22.49 25.29 6.27
C LEU A 62 21.46 24.58 5.38
N GLU A 63 21.55 24.77 4.06
CA GLU A 63 20.66 24.08 3.11
C GLU A 63 20.90 22.58 3.10
N ARG A 64 22.17 22.16 3.19
CA ARG A 64 22.54 20.74 3.27
C ARG A 64 21.98 20.11 4.53
N GLU A 65 22.19 20.70 5.70
CA GLU A 65 21.66 20.21 6.98
C GLU A 65 20.12 20.12 6.95
N PHE A 66 19.47 21.15 6.40
CA PHE A 66 18.02 21.14 6.22
C PHE A 66 17.55 19.98 5.34
N ILE A 67 18.21 19.75 4.19
CA ILE A 67 17.84 18.68 3.26
C ILE A 67 18.10 17.30 3.86
N GLU A 68 19.20 17.11 4.57
CA GLU A 68 19.53 15.83 5.23
C GLU A 68 18.51 15.49 6.32
N ARG A 69 18.12 16.47 7.14
CA ARG A 69 17.04 16.30 8.12
C ARG A 69 15.70 15.98 7.45
N ARG A 70 15.33 16.70 6.38
CA ARG A 70 14.10 16.41 5.63
C ARG A 70 14.13 15.03 4.96
N LEU A 71 15.30 14.58 4.52
CA LEU A 71 15.47 13.26 3.91
C LEU A 71 15.22 12.14 4.93
N SER A 72 15.72 12.27 6.16
CA SER A 72 15.47 11.27 7.21
C SER A 72 13.99 11.24 7.62
N GLU A 73 13.35 12.40 7.74
CA GLU A 73 11.91 12.51 8.00
C GLU A 73 11.06 11.83 6.91
N GLU A 74 11.37 12.02 5.63
CA GLU A 74 10.63 11.35 4.54
C GLU A 74 10.85 9.84 4.53
N VAL A 75 12.06 9.37 4.86
CA VAL A 75 12.34 7.92 4.95
C VAL A 75 11.56 7.29 6.09
N ALA A 76 11.52 7.93 7.26
CA ALA A 76 10.73 7.47 8.40
C ALA A 76 9.24 7.45 8.07
N ALA A 77 8.69 8.55 7.52
CA ALA A 77 7.28 8.61 7.13
C ALA A 77 6.90 7.54 6.09
N MET A 78 7.80 7.24 5.13
CA MET A 78 7.58 6.17 4.17
C MET A 78 7.53 4.79 4.83
N GLN A 79 8.37 4.53 5.84
CA GLN A 79 8.37 3.29 6.61
C GLN A 79 7.09 3.13 7.43
N ASP A 80 6.61 4.21 8.05
CA ASP A 80 5.36 4.21 8.82
C ASP A 80 4.16 3.87 7.92
N VAL A 81 4.05 4.52 6.75
CA VAL A 81 2.97 4.22 5.78
C VAL A 81 3.08 2.80 5.26
N ALA A 82 4.30 2.27 5.06
CA ALA A 82 4.51 0.90 4.60
C ALA A 82 4.14 -0.14 5.67
N ALA A 83 4.41 0.13 6.95
CA ALA A 83 4.05 -0.76 8.06
C ALA A 83 2.53 -0.89 8.24
N ASP A 84 1.78 0.15 7.90
CA ASP A 84 0.32 0.17 7.94
C ASP A 84 -0.34 -0.64 6.81
N ILE A 85 0.39 -0.94 5.74
CA ILE A 85 -0.11 -1.76 4.63
C ILE A 85 0.04 -3.23 5.04
N PRO A 86 -1.06 -4.02 5.05
CA PRO A 86 -0.98 -5.45 5.31
C PRO A 86 0.09 -6.08 4.42
N PRO A 87 0.95 -6.96 4.95
CA PRO A 87 1.94 -7.63 4.13
C PRO A 87 1.20 -8.27 2.97
N LEU A 88 1.58 -7.92 1.74
CA LEU A 88 1.13 -8.66 0.57
C LEU A 88 1.38 -10.13 0.89
N PRO A 89 0.38 -11.03 0.68
CA PRO A 89 0.64 -12.45 0.82
C PRO A 89 1.88 -12.69 0.00
N ALA A 90 2.95 -13.17 0.67
CA ALA A 90 4.22 -13.42 0.03
C ALA A 90 3.90 -14.41 -1.08
N ALA A 91 3.64 -13.89 -2.28
CA ALA A 91 3.54 -14.69 -3.47
C ALA A 91 4.85 -15.46 -3.43
N SER A 92 4.73 -16.78 -3.39
CA SER A 92 5.82 -17.72 -3.52
C SER A 92 6.63 -17.33 -4.75
N PHE A 93 7.56 -16.40 -4.60
CA PHE A 93 8.65 -16.13 -5.51
C PHE A 93 9.73 -17.17 -5.24
N ASP A 94 9.33 -18.43 -5.06
CA ASP A 94 10.16 -19.58 -5.36
C ASP A 94 10.19 -19.66 -6.88
N ARG A 95 11.00 -18.81 -7.50
CA ARG A 95 11.44 -19.01 -8.88
C ARG A 95 12.82 -19.67 -8.83
N PRO A 96 12.94 -21.01 -8.77
CA PRO A 96 14.22 -21.65 -9.04
C PRO A 96 14.36 -21.72 -10.57
N ALA A 97 15.01 -20.71 -11.15
CA ALA A 97 15.66 -20.83 -12.46
C ALA A 97 16.54 -19.60 -12.69
N CYS A 98 17.61 -19.48 -11.89
CA CYS A 98 18.86 -19.04 -12.45
C CYS A 98 19.44 -20.23 -13.22
N GLU A 99 18.95 -20.46 -14.44
CA GLU A 99 19.69 -21.29 -15.38
C GLU A 99 20.69 -20.36 -16.07
N GLU A 100 21.94 -20.49 -15.64
CA GLU A 100 23.14 -20.01 -16.31
C GLU A 100 23.04 -20.35 -17.81
N ILE A 101 22.73 -19.38 -18.66
CA ILE A 101 23.13 -19.46 -20.06
C ILE A 101 24.63 -19.18 -20.06
N ARG A 102 25.44 -20.24 -19.94
CA ARG A 102 26.84 -20.17 -20.37
C ARG A 102 26.91 -20.11 -21.89
N PRO A 103 27.91 -19.39 -22.43
CA PRO A 103 28.06 -19.14 -23.86
C PRO A 103 28.27 -20.42 -24.67
#